data_AF-A0A7S3RBX1-F1
#
_entry.id   AF-A0A7S3RBX1-F1
#
_cell.length_a   1.000
_cell.length_b   1.000
_cell.length_c   1.000
_cell.angle_alpha   90.00
_cell.angle_beta   90.00
_cell.angle_gamma   90.00
#
_symmetry.space_group_name_H-M   'P 1'
#
loop_
_entity.id
_entity.type
_entity.pdbx_description
1 polymer ?
#
loop_
_entity_poly.entity_id
_entity_poly.type
_entity_poly.pdbx_seq_one_letter_code
_entity_poly.pdbx_strand_id
1 'polypeptide(L)'
;GKRPEYVFKTGATYQGEWEGNARHGLGLQKWTDGARFTGFWQSNYAEGLGQFVHADGDVFVGQWNKNAAQGLGIYFHKNGLTTYGGHWIEDLQHGDGVEEWE
;
A
#
# COMPACT_ATOMS: atom_id res chain seq x y z
N GLY A 1 -18.40 -6.39 5.57
CA GLY A 1 -18.39 -5.50 6.75
C GLY A 1 -17.17 -5.75 7.62
N LYS A 2 -16.91 -4.83 8.56
CA LYS A 2 -15.73 -4.85 9.45
C LYS A 2 -15.72 -6.06 10.39
N ARG A 3 -14.54 -6.65 10.61
CA ARG A 3 -14.31 -7.76 11.56
C ARG A 3 -13.28 -7.36 12.62
N PRO A 4 -13.20 -8.12 13.73
CA PRO A 4 -12.01 -8.10 14.59
C PRO A 4 -10.74 -8.37 13.78
N GLU A 5 -9.59 -8.03 14.36
CA GLU A 5 -8.30 -8.35 13.76
C GLU A 5 -8.19 -9.85 13.47
N TYR A 6 -7.72 -10.18 12.27
CA TYR A 6 -7.47 -11.54 11.84
C TYR A 6 -5.97 -11.78 11.76
N VAL A 7 -5.50 -12.87 12.37
CA VAL A 7 -4.11 -13.31 12.30
C VAL A 7 -4.00 -14.44 11.28
N PHE A 8 -3.25 -14.21 10.20
CA PHE A 8 -2.99 -15.23 9.18
C PHE A 8 -2.03 -16.29 9.70
N LYS A 9 -2.02 -17.46 9.05
CA LYS A 9 -1.05 -18.53 9.34
C LYS A 9 0.41 -18.09 9.20
N THR A 10 0.66 -17.06 8.38
CA THR A 10 1.97 -16.45 8.18
C THR A 10 2.41 -15.55 9.35
N GLY A 11 1.52 -15.25 10.31
CA GLY A 11 1.75 -14.27 11.37
C GLY A 11 1.38 -12.83 10.99
N ALA A 12 1.08 -12.56 9.72
CA ALA A 12 0.55 -11.26 9.31
C ALA A 12 -0.81 -10.98 9.98
N THR A 13 -1.13 -9.72 10.22
CA THR A 13 -2.44 -9.32 10.74
C THR A 13 -3.21 -8.48 9.74
N TYR A 14 -4.53 -8.55 9.78
CA TYR A 14 -5.42 -7.67 9.04
C TYR A 14 -6.55 -7.17 9.92
N GLN A 15 -6.75 -5.86 9.92
CA GLN A 15 -7.86 -5.18 10.56
C GLN A 15 -8.60 -4.37 9.50
N GLY A 16 -9.86 -4.71 9.23
CA GLY A 16 -10.61 -4.01 8.19
C GLY A 16 -11.90 -4.68 7.84
N GLU A 17 -12.39 -4.26 6.68
CA GLU A 17 -13.60 -4.78 6.07
C GLU A 17 -13.35 -6.09 5.31
N TRP A 18 -14.40 -6.91 5.25
CA TRP A 18 -14.40 -8.22 4.60
C TRP A 18 -15.67 -8.42 3.78
N GLU A 19 -15.53 -9.14 2.67
CA GLU A 19 -16.62 -9.67 1.86
C GLU A 19 -16.42 -11.19 1.73
N GLY A 20 -17.30 -11.98 2.34
CA GLY A 20 -17.09 -13.43 2.46
C GLY A 20 -15.77 -13.75 3.18
N ASN A 21 -14.86 -14.43 2.50
CA ASN A 21 -13.52 -14.76 3.02
C ASN A 21 -12.41 -13.87 2.42
N ALA A 22 -12.79 -12.82 1.68
CA ALA A 22 -11.86 -11.89 1.07
C ALA A 22 -11.82 -10.57 1.83
N ARG A 23 -10.62 -9.99 1.93
CA ARG A 23 -10.43 -8.60 2.32
C ARG A 23 -11.08 -7.70 1.26
N HIS A 24 -11.82 -6.71 1.73
CA HIS A 24 -12.61 -5.81 0.89
C HIS A 24 -12.77 -4.48 1.63
N GLY A 25 -12.92 -3.35 0.94
CA GLY A 25 -13.16 -2.04 1.57
C GLY A 25 -11.91 -1.50 2.27
N LEU A 26 -12.08 -0.68 3.30
CA LEU A 26 -10.94 -0.11 4.03
C LEU A 26 -10.32 -1.13 4.99
N GLY A 27 -8.99 -1.22 4.97
CA GLY A 27 -8.26 -2.13 5.83
C GLY A 27 -6.79 -1.79 6.02
N LEU A 28 -6.25 -2.30 7.12
CA LEU A 28 -4.85 -2.26 7.50
C LEU A 28 -4.31 -3.69 7.51
N GLN A 29 -3.33 -3.98 6.68
CA GLN A 29 -2.51 -5.19 6.78
C GLN A 29 -1.14 -4.87 7.37
N LYS A 30 -0.68 -5.72 8.29
CA LYS A 30 0.70 -5.71 8.81
C LYS A 30 1.35 -7.05 8.51
N TRP A 31 2.55 -7.02 7.95
CA TRP A 31 3.37 -8.21 7.70
C TRP A 31 4.38 -8.40 8.83
N THR A 32 4.92 -9.61 8.95
CA THR A 32 5.86 -9.99 10.02
C THR A 32 7.24 -9.37 9.85
N ASP A 33 7.58 -8.94 8.63
CA ASP A 33 8.80 -8.19 8.32
C ASP A 33 8.72 -6.70 8.74
N GLY A 34 7.55 -6.24 9.20
CA GLY A 34 7.31 -4.86 9.60
C GLY A 34 6.66 -4.00 8.51
N ALA A 35 6.53 -4.50 7.29
CA ALA A 35 5.80 -3.80 6.23
C ALA A 35 4.33 -3.65 6.62
N ARG A 36 3.67 -2.61 6.10
CA ARG A 36 2.24 -2.38 6.33
C ARG A 36 1.56 -1.66 5.17
N PHE A 37 0.30 -1.99 4.95
CA PHE A 37 -0.56 -1.38 3.95
C PHE A 37 -1.82 -0.87 4.62
N THR A 38 -2.14 0.40 4.41
CA THR A 38 -3.39 1.03 4.84
C THR A 38 -4.10 1.56 3.60
N GLY A 39 -5.27 1.06 3.27
CA GLY A 39 -5.97 1.52 2.08
C GLY A 39 -7.19 0.69 1.74
N PHE A 40 -7.62 0.83 0.50
CA PHE A 40 -8.73 0.10 -0.06
C PHE A 40 -8.31 -1.29 -0.56
N TRP A 41 -9.19 -2.26 -0.32
CA TRP A 41 -9.05 -3.65 -0.71
C TRP A 41 -10.22 -4.08 -1.60
N GLN A 42 -9.96 -4.91 -2.59
CA GLN A 42 -10.96 -5.56 -3.44
C GLN A 42 -10.56 -7.01 -3.66
N SER A 43 -11.37 -7.97 -3.19
CA SER A 43 -11.12 -9.41 -3.41
C SER A 43 -9.70 -9.87 -3.03
N ASN A 44 -9.21 -9.44 -1.87
CA ASN A 44 -7.83 -9.66 -1.36
C ASN A 44 -6.71 -8.88 -2.03
N TYR A 45 -6.99 -8.01 -2.99
CA TYR A 45 -5.99 -7.13 -3.59
C TYR A 45 -6.07 -5.72 -3.02
N ALA A 46 -4.93 -5.04 -2.87
CA ALA A 46 -4.91 -3.59 -2.74
C ALA A 46 -5.39 -2.96 -4.05
N GLU A 47 -6.38 -2.08 -3.95
CA GLU A 47 -7.10 -1.50 -5.10
C GLU A 47 -7.58 -0.09 -4.73
N GLY A 48 -7.37 0.91 -5.58
CA GLY A 48 -7.72 2.30 -5.28
C GLY A 48 -6.65 2.99 -4.42
N LEU A 49 -7.04 3.92 -3.55
CA LEU A 49 -6.06 4.69 -2.77
C LEU A 49 -5.50 3.90 -1.59
N GLY A 50 -4.19 4.01 -1.35
CA GLY A 50 -3.53 3.36 -0.24
C GLY A 50 -2.13 3.88 0.04
N GLN A 51 -1.68 3.64 1.26
CA GLN A 51 -0.33 3.86 1.72
C GLN A 51 0.33 2.52 2.03
N PHE A 52 1.48 2.27 1.42
CA PHE A 52 2.36 1.17 1.76
C PHE A 52 3.61 1.71 2.44
N VAL A 53 3.99 1.10 3.55
CA VAL A 53 5.25 1.35 4.25
C VAL A 53 6.04 0.06 4.14
N HIS A 54 7.17 0.13 3.45
CA HIS A 54 8.13 -0.96 3.32
C HIS A 54 8.79 -1.25 4.68
N ALA A 55 9.33 -2.47 4.81
CA ALA A 55 10.03 -2.90 6.02
C ALA A 55 11.28 -2.07 6.34
N ASP A 56 11.90 -1.46 5.33
CA ASP A 56 13.06 -0.57 5.45
C ASP A 56 12.69 0.89 5.82
N GLY A 57 11.38 1.20 5.86
CA GLY A 57 10.85 2.52 6.20
C GLY A 57 10.48 3.39 5.00
N ASP A 58 10.76 2.95 3.77
CA ASP A 58 10.31 3.67 2.57
C ASP A 58 8.78 3.65 2.48
N VAL A 59 8.19 4.71 1.94
CA VAL A 59 6.74 4.90 1.93
C VAL A 59 6.26 5.23 0.51
N PHE A 60 5.25 4.51 0.06
CA PHE A 60 4.48 4.87 -1.12
C PHE A 60 3.06 5.27 -0.72
N VAL A 61 2.58 6.39 -1.23
CA VAL A 61 1.19 6.85 -1.09
C VAL A 61 0.64 7.12 -2.48
N GLY A 62 -0.39 6.39 -2.89
CA GLY A 62 -0.91 6.54 -4.24
C GLY A 62 -2.07 5.62 -4.55
N GLN A 63 -2.32 5.49 -5.85
CA GLN A 63 -3.32 4.58 -6.38
C GLN A 63 -2.70 3.18 -6.60
N TRP A 64 -3.54 2.16 -6.42
CA TRP A 64 -3.21 0.76 -6.49
C TRP A 64 -4.16 0.04 -7.45
N ASN A 65 -3.65 -0.91 -8.20
CA ASN A 65 -4.45 -1.86 -8.97
C ASN A 65 -3.87 -3.25 -8.77
N LYS A 66 -4.66 -4.19 -8.25
CA LYS A 66 -4.26 -5.59 -8.06
C LYS A 66 -2.91 -5.77 -7.34
N ASN A 67 -2.66 -5.03 -6.26
CA ASN A 67 -1.41 -4.99 -5.49
C ASN A 67 -0.22 -4.25 -6.12
N ALA A 68 -0.37 -3.65 -7.29
CA ALA A 68 0.67 -2.83 -7.90
C ALA A 68 0.33 -1.34 -7.79
N ALA A 69 1.33 -0.49 -7.59
CA ALA A 69 1.20 0.95 -7.74
C ALA A 69 0.83 1.30 -9.19
N GLN A 70 -0.18 2.15 -9.33
CA GLN A 70 -0.77 2.52 -10.61
C GLN A 70 -1.19 3.99 -10.53
N GLY A 71 -1.18 4.74 -11.63
CA GLY A 71 -1.65 6.13 -11.65
C GLY A 71 -0.78 7.06 -10.79
N LEU A 72 -1.37 8.11 -10.21
CA LEU A 72 -0.61 9.09 -9.42
C LEU A 72 -0.20 8.52 -8.06
N GLY A 73 1.06 8.75 -7.69
CA GLY A 73 1.61 8.37 -6.39
C GLY A 73 2.87 9.14 -6.04
N ILE A 74 3.17 9.17 -4.74
CA ILE A 74 4.34 9.82 -4.15
C ILE A 74 5.13 8.75 -3.38
N TYR A 75 6.42 8.68 -3.66
CA TYR A 75 7.38 7.82 -3.00
C TYR A 75 8.32 8.66 -2.13
N PHE A 76 8.44 8.26 -0.87
CA PHE A 76 9.32 8.85 0.13
C PHE A 76 10.35 7.82 0.54
N HIS A 77 11.62 8.20 0.53
CA HIS A 77 12.64 7.43 1.22
C HIS A 77 12.44 7.53 2.74
N LYS A 78 12.91 6.55 3.50
CA LYS A 78 12.82 6.44 4.97
C LYS A 78 13.24 7.69 5.75
N ASN A 79 14.01 8.59 5.14
CA ASN A 79 14.45 9.87 5.72
C ASN A 79 13.38 10.98 5.60
N GLY A 80 12.23 10.70 4.98
CA GLY A 80 11.13 11.66 4.80
C GLY A 80 11.27 12.60 3.61
N LEU A 81 12.37 12.50 2.85
CA LEU A 81 12.55 13.22 1.60
C LEU A 81 11.69 12.58 0.50
N THR A 82 10.97 13.43 -0.24
CA THR A 82 10.23 13.01 -1.42
C THR A 82 11.22 12.63 -2.50
N THR A 83 11.30 11.35 -2.85
CA THR A 83 12.23 10.89 -3.90
C THR A 83 11.55 10.95 -5.26
N TYR A 84 10.24 10.72 -5.34
CA TYR A 84 9.51 10.80 -6.61
C TYR A 84 8.02 11.09 -6.40
N GLY A 85 7.49 12.10 -7.08
CA GLY A 85 6.04 12.30 -7.25
C GLY A 85 5.67 12.32 -8.73
N GLY A 86 4.83 11.38 -9.18
CA GLY A 86 4.49 11.24 -10.60
C GLY A 86 3.49 10.12 -10.90
N HIS A 87 3.43 9.70 -12.16
CA HIS A 87 2.62 8.54 -12.55
C HIS A 87 3.38 7.23 -12.32
N TRP A 88 2.62 6.16 -12.12
CA TRP A 88 3.10 4.81 -11.88
C TRP A 88 2.33 3.84 -12.78
N ILE A 89 3.01 2.84 -13.33
CA ILE A 89 2.41 1.76 -14.09
C ILE A 89 3.08 0.46 -13.65
N GLU A 90 2.31 -0.45 -13.05
CA GLU A 90 2.82 -1.75 -12.57
C GLU A 90 4.09 -1.63 -11.71
N ASP A 91 4.02 -0.81 -10.65
CA ASP A 91 5.14 -0.53 -9.72
C ASP A 91 6.32 0.25 -10.30
N LEU A 92 6.27 0.65 -11.58
CA LEU A 92 7.32 1.43 -12.22
C LEU A 92 6.94 2.90 -12.29
N GLN A 93 7.89 3.78 -11.93
CA GLN A 93 7.79 5.21 -12.19
C GLN A 93 7.57 5.46 -13.69
N HIS A 94 6.64 6.36 -14.03
CA HIS A 94 6.24 6.62 -15.40
C HIS A 94 5.90 8.09 -15.62
N GLY A 95 6.30 8.62 -16.77
CA GLY A 95 6.04 10.02 -17.15
C GLY A 95 6.89 11.03 -16.37
N ASP A 96 6.46 12.29 -16.41
CA ASP A 96 7.14 13.37 -15.71
C ASP A 96 6.93 13.25 -14.20
N GLY A 97 8.02 13.41 -13.44
CA GLY A 97 7.99 13.38 -11.99
C GLY A 97 8.93 14.41 -11.37
N VAL A 98 8.67 14.74 -10.11
CA VAL A 98 9.55 15.59 -9.31
C VAL A 98 10.40 14.69 -8.43
N GLU A 99 11.72 14.79 -8.58
CA GLU A 99 12.71 14.17 -7.69
C GLU A 99 13.39 15.27 -6.88
N GLU A 100 13.42 15.14 -5.55
CA GLU A 100 14.20 16.01 -4.68
C GLU A 100 15.44 15.24 -4.21
N TRP A 101 16.61 15.77 -4.56
CA TRP A 101 17.91 15.25 -4.16
C TRP A 101 18.57 16.25 -3.19
N GLU A 102 19.22 15.76 -2.12
CA GLU A 102 20.08 16.58 -1.25
C GLU A 102 21.36 17.07 -1.95
#